data_AF-A0AAJ7UAZ4-F1
#
_entry.id   AF-A0AAJ7UAZ4-F1
#
_cell.length_a   1.000
_cell.length_b   1.000
_cell.length_c   1.000
_cell.angle_alpha   90.00
_cell.angle_beta   90.00
_cell.angle_gamma   90.00
#
_symmetry.space_group_name_H-M   'P 1'
#
loop_
_entity.id
_entity.type
_entity.pdbx_description
1 polymer ?
#
loop_
_entity_poly.entity_id
_entity_poly.type
_entity_poly.pdbx_seq_one_letter_code
_entity_poly.pdbx_strand_id
1 'polypeptide(L)'
;MRVLESQRETLTWLNKGVQPIRVLESQWGTLTWLNKGVQPIRDLESQRGTLTWLNKGVQPIRDLEPQRGTLTWLNKGVQPIRDLESQRGTLTWLNKGVQPIRNLESQRGTITWLNKGVQPIRVLKSQRGTLTWLNKGVQPIRNLESQRGTITWLNKGVQPIRVLKSQRGTLTWLNTGVQPIRVLESQRGTLTWLNKGVQSIRDLESQRGTLTWLNKGVQPIRDVERGTLTWLKKGVQPIRNLESQRGTLTWLNKGVQPIRDREPQRGTLTWLNKGVQPIRDLESQRGTLTWLNKGVQPIRDLASQRGTLTWLNKGVQPIRDLESQRGTLTWLNKGV
;
A
#
# COMPACT_ATOMS: atom_id res chain seq x y z
N MET A 1 -6.01 -26.77 32.70
CA MET A 1 -5.93 -26.31 31.29
C MET A 1 -6.28 -27.50 30.41
N ARG A 2 -7.18 -27.36 29.43
CA ARG A 2 -7.77 -28.51 28.70
C ARG A 2 -7.10 -28.75 27.33
N VAL A 3 -7.06 -30.00 26.88
CA VAL A 3 -6.75 -30.39 25.48
C VAL A 3 -8.05 -30.89 24.85
N LEU A 4 -8.36 -30.45 23.64
CA LEU A 4 -9.55 -30.85 22.90
C LEU A 4 -9.15 -31.31 21.50
N GLU A 5 -9.58 -32.51 21.13
CA GLU A 5 -9.33 -33.11 19.82
C GLU A 5 -10.66 -33.47 19.15
N SER A 6 -10.80 -33.13 17.88
CA SER A 6 -11.93 -33.54 17.03
C SER A 6 -11.40 -34.19 15.77
N GLN A 7 -11.87 -35.41 15.48
CA GLN A 7 -11.34 -36.20 14.36
C GLN A 7 -12.20 -36.10 13.08
N ARG A 8 -13.55 -36.29 13.13
CA ARG A 8 -14.42 -36.24 11.93
C ARG A 8 -15.91 -35.90 12.20
N GLU A 9 -16.26 -34.66 12.55
CA GLU A 9 -17.68 -34.30 12.76
C GLU A 9 -18.00 -32.83 12.46
N THR A 10 -19.30 -32.52 12.36
CA THR A 10 -19.81 -31.15 12.51
C THR A 10 -20.02 -30.88 13.99
N LEU A 11 -19.18 -30.03 14.59
CA LEU A 11 -19.23 -29.74 16.02
C LEU A 11 -19.56 -28.27 16.27
N THR A 12 -20.40 -28.03 17.27
CA THR A 12 -20.65 -26.69 17.80
C THR A 12 -20.24 -26.64 19.26
N TRP A 13 -19.35 -25.71 19.59
CA TRP A 13 -18.88 -25.51 20.95
C TRP A 13 -19.27 -24.13 21.47
N LEU A 14 -19.66 -24.06 22.74
CA LEU A 14 -20.14 -22.84 23.40
C LEU A 14 -19.44 -22.62 24.74
N ASN A 15 -18.84 -21.44 24.92
CA ASN A 15 -18.40 -20.95 26.21
C ASN A 15 -19.09 -19.66 26.63
N LYS A 16 -19.55 -19.68 27.87
CA LYS A 16 -20.14 -18.54 28.56
C LYS A 16 -19.35 -18.11 29.81
N GLY A 17 -18.29 -18.84 30.17
CA GLY A 17 -17.50 -18.60 31.39
C GLY A 17 -16.00 -18.45 31.12
N VAL A 18 -15.18 -18.80 32.10
CA VAL A 18 -13.72 -18.78 32.00
C VAL A 18 -13.21 -20.18 31.68
N GLN A 19 -12.67 -20.40 30.48
CA GLN A 19 -12.28 -21.73 30.00
C GLN A 19 -10.95 -21.69 29.24
N PRO A 20 -9.79 -21.73 29.93
CA PRO A 20 -8.50 -21.78 29.26
C PRO A 20 -8.26 -23.12 28.56
N ILE A 21 -7.90 -23.06 27.28
CA ILE A 21 -7.56 -24.20 26.44
C ILE A 21 -6.07 -24.17 26.15
N ARG A 22 -5.41 -25.31 26.40
CA ARG A 22 -4.00 -25.51 26.08
C ARG A 22 -3.84 -25.80 24.60
N VAL A 23 -4.57 -26.78 24.10
CA VAL A 23 -4.50 -27.23 22.71
C VAL A 23 -5.91 -27.51 22.24
N LEU A 24 -6.23 -27.00 21.05
CA LEU A 24 -7.42 -27.35 20.29
C LEU A 24 -6.98 -27.86 18.91
N GLU A 25 -7.18 -29.14 18.68
CA GLU A 25 -6.87 -29.80 17.42
C GLU A 25 -8.16 -30.24 16.72
N SER A 26 -8.29 -29.86 15.46
CA SER A 26 -9.34 -30.33 14.57
C SER A 26 -8.69 -30.98 13.37
N GLN A 27 -8.85 -32.29 13.21
CA GLN A 27 -8.41 -32.97 12.00
C GLN A 27 -9.33 -32.55 10.85
N TRP A 28 -10.52 -33.16 10.73
CA TRP A 28 -11.43 -32.89 9.61
C TRP A 28 -12.84 -32.47 10.07
N GLY A 29 -13.49 -31.54 9.35
CA GLY A 29 -14.92 -31.28 9.52
C GLY A 29 -15.33 -29.81 9.51
N THR A 30 -16.52 -29.53 10.06
CA THR A 30 -17.03 -28.17 10.25
C THR A 30 -17.13 -27.87 11.73
N LEU A 31 -16.33 -26.93 12.22
CA LEU A 31 -16.36 -26.52 13.63
C LEU A 31 -16.97 -25.11 13.73
N THR A 32 -17.98 -24.97 14.58
CA THR A 32 -18.49 -23.67 14.99
C THR A 32 -18.16 -23.42 16.45
N TRP A 33 -17.48 -22.30 16.72
CA TRP A 33 -17.08 -21.91 18.07
C TRP A 33 -17.75 -20.62 18.48
N LEU A 34 -18.42 -20.65 19.63
CA LEU A 34 -19.12 -19.51 20.20
C LEU A 34 -18.48 -19.15 21.55
N ASN A 35 -17.75 -18.04 21.62
CA ASN A 35 -17.22 -17.54 22.88
C ASN A 35 -17.95 -16.26 23.31
N LYS A 36 -18.59 -16.29 24.46
CA LYS A 36 -19.15 -15.12 25.17
C LYS A 36 -18.40 -14.79 26.46
N GLY A 37 -17.46 -15.62 26.88
CA GLY A 37 -16.71 -15.47 28.13
C GLY A 37 -15.23 -15.16 27.91
N VAL A 38 -14.38 -15.64 28.82
CA VAL A 38 -12.93 -15.49 28.76
C VAL A 38 -12.30 -16.83 28.41
N GLN A 39 -11.59 -16.90 27.30
CA GLN A 39 -11.13 -18.18 26.77
C GLN A 39 -9.76 -18.07 26.10
N PRO A 40 -8.67 -17.98 26.88
CA PRO A 40 -7.34 -18.08 26.30
C PRO A 40 -7.16 -19.43 25.61
N ILE A 41 -6.68 -19.42 24.37
CA ILE A 41 -6.17 -20.60 23.68
C ILE A 41 -4.67 -20.43 23.50
N ARG A 42 -3.89 -21.43 23.94
CA ARG A 42 -2.47 -21.45 23.64
C ARG A 42 -2.28 -21.89 22.18
N ASP A 43 -2.67 -23.10 21.83
CA ASP A 43 -2.47 -23.62 20.47
C ASP A 43 -3.81 -24.01 19.83
N LEU A 44 -4.03 -23.56 18.59
CA LEU A 44 -5.16 -23.99 17.76
C LEU A 44 -4.64 -24.48 16.41
N GLU A 45 -4.83 -25.76 16.14
CA GLU A 45 -4.45 -26.38 14.89
C GLU A 45 -5.68 -26.94 14.17
N SER A 46 -5.72 -26.75 12.85
CA SER A 46 -6.76 -27.35 12.03
C SER A 46 -6.22 -27.86 10.71
N GLN A 47 -6.38 -29.15 10.46
CA GLN A 47 -5.81 -29.78 9.28
C GLN A 47 -6.66 -29.50 8.04
N ARG A 48 -7.96 -29.82 8.06
CA ARG A 48 -8.88 -29.62 6.93
C ARG A 48 -10.29 -29.29 7.40
N GLY A 49 -10.87 -28.18 6.95
CA GLY A 49 -12.28 -27.96 7.25
C GLY A 49 -12.80 -26.55 7.07
N THR A 50 -14.03 -26.37 7.54
CA THR A 50 -14.64 -25.05 7.71
C THR A 50 -14.69 -24.72 9.19
N LEU A 51 -13.97 -23.70 9.59
CA LEU A 51 -13.96 -23.21 10.95
C LEU A 51 -14.70 -21.87 11.00
N THR A 52 -15.72 -21.77 11.85
CA THR A 52 -16.40 -20.51 12.13
C THR A 52 -16.23 -20.16 13.59
N TRP A 53 -15.67 -18.99 13.87
CA TRP A 53 -15.47 -18.48 15.22
C TRP A 53 -16.23 -17.17 15.44
N LEU A 54 -17.01 -17.15 16.50
CA LEU A 54 -17.81 -16.00 16.93
C LEU A 54 -17.37 -15.63 18.35
N ASN A 55 -16.56 -14.58 18.45
CA ASN A 55 -16.10 -14.05 19.73
C ASN A 55 -16.84 -12.76 20.09
N LYS A 56 -17.54 -12.78 21.23
CA LYS A 56 -18.08 -11.58 21.88
C LYS A 56 -17.36 -11.26 23.20
N GLY A 57 -16.47 -12.12 23.67
CA GLY A 57 -15.74 -11.97 24.93
C GLY A 57 -14.24 -11.69 24.73
N VAL A 58 -13.42 -12.25 25.61
CA VAL A 58 -11.96 -12.11 25.58
C VAL A 58 -11.33 -13.44 25.21
N GLN A 59 -10.57 -13.46 24.12
CA GLN A 59 -10.06 -14.69 23.54
C GLN A 59 -8.66 -14.50 22.95
N PRO A 60 -7.62 -14.38 23.81
CA PRO A 60 -6.26 -14.37 23.32
C PRO A 60 -5.92 -15.74 22.72
N ILE A 61 -5.32 -15.72 21.53
CA ILE A 61 -4.73 -16.90 20.91
C ILE A 61 -3.23 -16.68 20.82
N ARG A 62 -2.45 -17.65 21.29
CA ARG A 62 -1.01 -17.61 21.06
C ARG A 62 -0.72 -18.09 19.64
N ASP A 63 -1.00 -19.34 19.31
CA ASP A 63 -0.62 -19.93 18.02
C ASP A 63 -1.89 -20.44 17.29
N LEU A 64 -2.07 -20.02 16.03
CA LEU A 64 -3.22 -20.35 15.18
C LEU A 64 -2.77 -20.86 13.81
N GLU A 65 -2.97 -22.16 13.56
CA GLU A 65 -2.41 -22.86 12.40
C GLU A 65 -3.47 -23.62 11.57
N PRO A 66 -4.29 -22.91 10.77
CA PRO A 66 -5.14 -23.55 9.77
C PRO A 66 -4.33 -24.01 8.55
N GLN A 67 -4.21 -25.32 8.37
CA GLN A 67 -3.51 -25.92 7.23
C GLN A 67 -4.35 -25.81 5.94
N ARG A 68 -5.60 -26.31 5.92
CA ARG A 68 -6.46 -26.25 4.73
C ARG A 68 -7.92 -25.92 5.02
N GLY A 69 -8.49 -25.01 4.25
CA GLY A 69 -9.94 -24.83 4.18
C GLY A 69 -10.39 -23.39 4.39
N THR A 70 -11.56 -23.21 4.99
CA THR A 70 -12.18 -21.89 5.19
C THR A 70 -12.21 -21.57 6.66
N LEU A 71 -11.64 -20.44 7.04
CA LEU A 71 -11.71 -19.92 8.39
C LEU A 71 -12.48 -18.59 8.35
N THR A 72 -13.58 -18.52 9.07
CA THR A 72 -14.35 -17.28 9.26
C THR A 72 -14.31 -16.87 10.71
N TRP A 73 -13.87 -15.65 10.96
CA TRP A 73 -13.80 -15.06 12.29
C TRP A 73 -14.66 -13.81 12.38
N LEU A 74 -15.50 -13.78 13.41
CA LEU A 74 -16.33 -12.65 13.76
C LEU A 74 -15.97 -12.22 15.19
N ASN A 75 -15.21 -11.14 15.30
CA ASN A 75 -14.82 -10.59 16.58
C ASN A 75 -15.59 -9.30 16.89
N LYS A 76 -16.32 -9.30 18.01
CA LYS A 76 -16.90 -8.10 18.63
C LYS A 76 -16.25 -7.77 19.97
N GLY A 77 -15.31 -8.59 20.45
CA GLY A 77 -14.63 -8.43 21.74
C GLY A 77 -13.14 -8.16 21.57
N VAL A 78 -12.33 -8.75 22.46
CA VAL A 78 -10.88 -8.60 22.48
C VAL A 78 -10.24 -9.93 22.13
N GLN A 79 -9.37 -9.92 21.13
CA GLN A 79 -8.80 -11.13 20.59
C GLN A 79 -7.39 -10.90 20.03
N PRO A 80 -6.37 -10.75 20.89
CA PRO A 80 -5.00 -10.72 20.42
C PRO A 80 -4.63 -12.09 19.83
N ILE A 81 -3.90 -12.06 18.71
CA ILE A 81 -3.27 -13.24 18.12
C ILE A 81 -1.77 -12.99 18.10
N ARG A 82 -0.99 -13.91 18.67
CA ARG A 82 0.46 -13.78 18.58
C ARG A 82 0.93 -14.25 17.21
N ASP A 83 0.69 -15.50 16.86
CA ASP A 83 1.18 -16.11 15.61
C ASP A 83 0.00 -16.74 14.86
N LEU A 84 -0.15 -16.38 13.57
CA LEU A 84 -1.13 -16.95 12.66
C LEU A 84 -0.42 -17.44 11.41
N GLU A 85 -0.47 -18.76 11.18
CA GLU A 85 0.12 -19.38 10.01
C GLU A 85 -0.94 -20.14 9.21
N SER A 86 -1.15 -19.74 7.96
CA SER A 86 -2.10 -20.42 7.09
C SER A 86 -1.43 -20.95 5.84
N GLN A 87 -1.56 -22.26 5.61
CA GLN A 87 -0.95 -22.89 4.44
C GLN A 87 -1.80 -22.70 3.19
N ARG A 88 -3.08 -23.12 3.20
CA ARG A 88 -3.97 -22.99 2.04
C ARG A 88 -5.41 -22.71 2.43
N GLY A 89 -5.99 -21.60 2.00
CA GLY A 89 -7.41 -21.43 2.27
C GLY A 89 -7.99 -20.04 2.06
N THR A 90 -9.23 -19.91 2.50
CA THR A 90 -9.93 -18.63 2.58
C THR A 90 -10.04 -18.23 4.04
N LEU A 91 -9.39 -17.13 4.41
CA LEU A 91 -9.50 -16.55 5.74
C LEU A 91 -10.35 -15.28 5.65
N THR A 92 -11.46 -15.24 6.36
CA THR A 92 -12.32 -14.06 6.44
C THR A 92 -12.39 -13.58 7.88
N TRP A 93 -12.05 -12.32 8.10
CA TRP A 93 -12.03 -11.70 9.40
C TRP A 93 -12.94 -10.47 9.42
N LEU A 94 -13.89 -10.47 10.35
CA LEU A 94 -14.80 -9.38 10.61
C LEU A 94 -14.55 -8.88 12.03
N ASN A 95 -13.79 -7.80 12.15
CA ASN A 95 -13.44 -7.21 13.44
C ASN A 95 -14.21 -5.91 13.68
N LYS A 96 -15.00 -5.89 14.77
CA LYS A 96 -15.58 -4.67 15.35
C LYS A 96 -14.96 -4.30 16.70
N GLY A 97 -14.05 -5.11 17.22
CA GLY A 97 -13.40 -4.92 18.52
C GLY A 97 -11.89 -4.67 18.38
N VAL A 98 -11.12 -5.25 19.30
CA VAL A 98 -9.66 -5.10 19.36
C VAL A 98 -8.99 -6.42 19.00
N GLN A 99 -8.16 -6.41 17.97
CA GLN A 99 -7.54 -7.62 17.45
C GLN A 99 -6.09 -7.38 16.99
N PRO A 100 -5.14 -7.17 17.91
CA PRO A 100 -3.73 -7.07 17.54
C PRO A 100 -3.22 -8.42 17.02
N ILE A 101 -2.40 -8.38 15.98
CA ILE A 101 -1.74 -9.55 15.40
C ILE A 101 -0.24 -9.29 15.37
N ARG A 102 0.55 -10.15 16.02
CA ARG A 102 2.01 -9.99 15.98
C ARG A 102 2.57 -10.52 14.66
N ASN A 103 2.30 -11.77 14.30
CA ASN A 103 2.75 -12.34 13.03
C ASN A 103 1.59 -12.98 12.27
N LEU A 104 1.49 -12.66 10.99
CA LEU A 104 0.56 -13.27 10.05
C LEU A 104 1.35 -13.76 8.84
N GLU A 105 1.36 -15.06 8.64
CA GLU A 105 1.96 -15.70 7.47
C GLU A 105 0.90 -16.48 6.70
N SER A 106 0.85 -16.27 5.38
CA SER A 106 -0.02 -17.03 4.48
C SER A 106 0.76 -17.51 3.26
N GLN A 107 0.73 -18.82 3.03
CA GLN A 107 1.40 -19.39 1.87
C GLN A 107 0.53 -19.27 0.62
N ARG A 108 -0.73 -19.73 0.65
CA ARG A 108 -1.65 -19.64 -0.48
C ARG A 108 -3.07 -19.33 -0.08
N GLY A 109 -3.71 -18.40 -0.77
CA GLY A 109 -5.17 -18.29 -0.76
C GLY A 109 -5.70 -16.87 -0.71
N THR A 110 -6.88 -16.72 -0.12
CA THR A 110 -7.59 -15.44 -0.06
C THR A 110 -7.73 -15.03 1.39
N ILE A 111 -7.30 -13.81 1.71
CA ILE A 111 -7.50 -13.22 3.03
C ILE A 111 -8.32 -11.96 2.89
N THR A 112 -9.46 -11.91 3.57
CA THR A 112 -10.32 -10.73 3.63
C THR A 112 -10.42 -10.24 5.06
N TRP A 113 -10.11 -8.95 5.25
CA TRP A 113 -10.23 -8.26 6.52
C TRP A 113 -11.22 -7.11 6.42
N LEU A 114 -12.25 -7.15 7.25
CA LEU A 114 -13.21 -6.09 7.46
C LEU A 114 -13.03 -5.54 8.87
N ASN A 115 -12.29 -4.44 9.00
CA ASN A 115 -11.99 -3.83 10.29
C ASN A 115 -12.78 -2.53 10.50
N LYS A 116 -13.57 -2.48 11.57
CA LYS A 116 -14.17 -1.25 12.11
C LYS A 116 -13.60 -0.86 13.47
N GLY A 117 -12.66 -1.62 14.01
CA GLY A 117 -12.05 -1.40 15.32
C GLY A 117 -10.54 -1.15 15.23
N VAL A 118 -9.78 -1.72 16.18
CA VAL A 118 -8.33 -1.54 16.29
C VAL A 118 -7.63 -2.85 15.97
N GLN A 119 -6.76 -2.83 14.97
CA GLN A 119 -6.09 -4.04 14.47
C GLN A 119 -4.63 -3.78 14.07
N PRO A 120 -3.72 -3.53 15.02
CA PRO A 120 -2.30 -3.42 14.69
C PRO A 120 -1.76 -4.76 14.18
N ILE A 121 -0.95 -4.72 13.13
CA ILE A 121 -0.24 -5.89 12.60
C ILE A 121 1.27 -5.60 12.61
N ARG A 122 2.06 -6.42 13.31
CA ARG A 122 3.52 -6.22 13.32
C ARG A 122 4.18 -6.78 12.07
N VAL A 123 3.88 -8.02 11.69
CA VAL A 123 4.41 -8.63 10.47
C VAL A 123 3.29 -9.28 9.68
N LEU A 124 3.26 -8.99 8.39
CA LEU A 124 2.43 -9.67 7.43
C LEU A 124 3.25 -10.17 6.25
N LYS A 125 3.21 -11.49 6.01
CA LYS A 125 3.80 -12.12 4.85
C LYS A 125 2.76 -12.90 4.07
N SER A 126 2.72 -12.68 2.76
CA SER A 126 1.89 -13.44 1.83
C SER A 126 2.73 -13.93 0.66
N GLN A 127 2.79 -15.25 0.46
CA GLN A 127 3.53 -15.80 -0.67
C GLN A 127 2.70 -15.73 -1.96
N ARG A 128 1.47 -16.26 -1.96
CA ARG A 128 0.59 -16.23 -3.15
C ARG A 128 -0.86 -16.02 -2.77
N GLY A 129 -1.51 -14.99 -3.30
CA GLY A 129 -2.93 -14.85 -3.01
C GLY A 129 -3.55 -13.51 -3.26
N THR A 130 -4.80 -13.41 -2.82
CA THR A 130 -5.55 -12.16 -2.81
C THR A 130 -5.73 -11.70 -1.38
N LEU A 131 -5.25 -10.50 -1.08
CA LEU A 131 -5.45 -9.88 0.22
C LEU A 131 -6.33 -8.65 0.05
N THR A 132 -7.43 -8.61 0.78
CA THR A 132 -8.39 -7.51 0.72
C THR A 132 -8.60 -6.95 2.11
N TRP A 133 -8.37 -5.65 2.25
CA TRP A 133 -8.57 -4.91 3.50
C TRP A 133 -9.55 -3.78 3.32
N LEU A 134 -10.55 -3.76 4.19
CA LEU A 134 -11.49 -2.67 4.34
C LEU A 134 -11.36 -2.16 5.77
N ASN A 135 -10.66 -1.03 5.93
CA ASN A 135 -10.41 -0.43 7.22
C ASN A 135 -11.22 0.87 7.38
N LYS A 136 -12.06 0.91 8.41
CA LYS A 136 -12.71 2.13 8.91
C LYS A 136 -12.19 2.56 10.28
N GLY A 137 -11.22 1.84 10.85
CA GLY A 137 -10.65 2.11 12.17
C GLY A 137 -9.14 2.37 12.12
N VAL A 138 -8.40 1.81 13.08
CA VAL A 138 -6.96 2.02 13.23
C VAL A 138 -6.23 0.72 12.94
N GLN A 139 -5.35 0.73 11.94
CA GLN A 139 -4.65 -0.47 11.47
C GLN A 139 -3.18 -0.19 11.12
N PRO A 140 -2.30 0.10 12.10
CA PRO A 140 -0.89 0.26 11.83
C PRO A 140 -0.27 -1.07 11.39
N ILE A 141 0.61 -1.01 10.39
CA ILE A 141 1.35 -2.17 9.89
C ILE A 141 2.84 -1.85 9.95
N ARG A 142 3.63 -2.66 10.65
CA ARG A 142 5.08 -2.46 10.65
C ARG A 142 5.69 -3.00 9.35
N ASN A 143 5.53 -4.28 9.06
CA ASN A 143 6.09 -4.87 7.84
C ASN A 143 5.01 -5.60 7.04
N LEU A 144 4.92 -5.30 5.74
CA LEU A 144 4.09 -6.00 4.78
C LEU A 144 4.97 -6.49 3.62
N GLU A 145 4.99 -7.81 3.43
CA GLU A 145 5.68 -8.45 2.32
C GLU A 145 4.71 -9.31 1.52
N SER A 146 4.71 -9.11 0.20
CA SER A 146 3.93 -9.91 -0.73
C SER A 146 4.78 -10.37 -1.91
N GLN A 147 4.89 -11.68 -2.10
CA GLN A 147 5.65 -12.23 -3.22
C GLN A 147 4.82 -12.21 -4.51
N ARG A 148 3.61 -12.78 -4.50
CA ARG A 148 2.74 -12.80 -5.69
C ARG A 148 1.28 -12.57 -5.35
N GLY A 149 0.62 -11.70 -6.10
CA GLY A 149 -0.84 -11.65 -6.17
C GLY A 149 -1.43 -10.26 -6.04
N THR A 150 -2.69 -10.19 -5.60
CA THR A 150 -3.45 -8.95 -5.60
C THR A 150 -3.64 -8.47 -4.17
N ILE A 151 -3.32 -7.21 -3.92
CA ILE A 151 -3.59 -6.55 -2.65
C ILE A 151 -4.49 -5.36 -2.89
N THR A 152 -5.62 -5.32 -2.20
CA THR A 152 -6.53 -4.18 -2.23
C THR A 152 -6.71 -3.62 -0.83
N TRP A 153 -6.48 -2.32 -0.69
CA TRP A 153 -6.69 -1.57 0.54
C TRP A 153 -7.69 -0.45 0.33
N LEU A 154 -8.76 -0.49 1.12
CA LEU A 154 -9.74 0.58 1.21
C LEU A 154 -9.68 1.15 2.63
N ASN A 155 -9.03 2.30 2.79
CA ASN A 155 -8.82 2.95 4.08
C ASN A 155 -9.66 4.23 4.20
N LYS A 156 -10.50 4.26 5.23
CA LYS A 156 -11.20 5.47 5.71
C LYS A 156 -10.70 5.94 7.08
N GLY A 157 -9.74 5.25 7.68
CA GLY A 157 -9.20 5.56 9.01
C GLY A 157 -7.71 5.83 8.99
N VAL A 158 -6.99 5.36 10.01
CA VAL A 158 -5.55 5.60 10.19
C VAL A 158 -4.78 4.32 9.92
N GLN A 159 -3.83 4.38 8.98
CA GLN A 159 -3.10 3.21 8.53
C GLN A 159 -1.62 3.49 8.22
N PRO A 160 -0.78 3.75 9.22
CA PRO A 160 0.65 3.89 8.98
C PRO A 160 1.28 2.55 8.56
N ILE A 161 2.20 2.61 7.60
CA ILE A 161 2.98 1.46 7.13
C ILE A 161 4.46 1.80 7.21
N ARG A 162 5.26 0.99 7.92
CA ARG A 162 6.71 1.25 7.96
C ARG A 162 7.40 0.68 6.70
N VAL A 163 7.10 -0.54 6.31
CA VAL A 163 7.70 -1.16 5.12
C VAL A 163 6.64 -1.89 4.32
N LEU A 164 6.58 -1.60 3.03
CA LEU A 164 5.78 -2.33 2.05
C LEU A 164 6.72 -2.85 0.94
N LYS A 165 6.77 -4.18 0.79
CA LYS A 165 7.49 -4.83 -0.32
C LYS A 165 6.53 -5.69 -1.13
N SER A 166 6.54 -5.49 -2.45
CA SER A 166 5.79 -6.32 -3.39
C SER A 166 6.67 -6.78 -4.55
N GLN A 167 6.82 -8.09 -4.71
CA GLN A 167 7.64 -8.62 -5.80
C GLN A 167 6.85 -8.68 -7.13
N ARG A 168 5.66 -9.30 -7.15
CA ARG A 168 4.83 -9.39 -8.36
C ARG A 168 3.35 -9.23 -8.08
N GLY A 169 2.66 -8.34 -8.78
CA GLY A 169 1.20 -8.33 -8.80
C GLY A 169 0.57 -6.96 -8.88
N THR A 170 -0.64 -6.84 -8.34
CA THR A 170 -1.41 -5.60 -8.38
C THR A 170 -1.63 -5.11 -6.95
N LEU A 171 -1.20 -3.89 -6.64
CA LEU A 171 -1.58 -3.22 -5.40
C LEU A 171 -2.52 -2.06 -5.72
N THR A 172 -3.68 -2.06 -5.08
CA THR A 172 -4.65 -0.96 -5.20
C THR A 172 -4.87 -0.36 -3.83
N TRP A 173 -4.69 0.95 -3.73
CA TRP A 173 -4.88 1.73 -2.52
C TRP A 173 -5.88 2.85 -2.74
N LEU A 174 -6.95 2.81 -1.97
CA LEU A 174 -7.90 3.90 -1.84
C LEU A 174 -7.82 4.46 -0.43
N ASN A 175 -7.24 5.65 -0.29
CA ASN A 175 -7.13 6.33 0.98
C ASN A 175 -8.00 7.59 1.04
N THR A 176 -8.84 7.65 2.05
CA THR A 176 -9.58 8.87 2.43
C THR A 176 -9.23 9.35 3.84
N GLY A 177 -8.35 8.63 4.55
CA GLY A 177 -7.88 8.99 5.89
C GLY A 177 -6.39 9.35 5.90
N VAL A 178 -5.65 8.87 6.90
CA VAL A 178 -4.23 9.18 7.11
C VAL A 178 -3.37 7.94 6.86
N GLN A 179 -2.41 8.07 5.96
CA GLN A 179 -1.59 6.96 5.52
C GLN A 179 -0.13 7.34 5.24
N PRO A 180 0.74 7.41 6.26
CA PRO A 180 2.17 7.50 6.04
C PRO A 180 2.76 6.14 5.67
N ILE A 181 3.66 6.14 4.68
CA ILE A 181 4.49 5.00 4.29
C ILE A 181 5.94 5.44 4.38
N ARG A 182 6.77 4.69 5.10
CA ARG A 182 8.21 4.98 5.11
C ARG A 182 8.88 4.41 3.86
N VAL A 183 8.80 3.11 3.63
CA VAL A 183 9.43 2.47 2.46
C VAL A 183 8.39 1.76 1.61
N LEU A 184 8.39 2.04 0.30
CA LEU A 184 7.61 1.33 -0.70
C LEU A 184 8.54 0.77 -1.80
N GLU A 185 8.63 -0.55 -1.87
CA GLU A 185 9.39 -1.26 -2.92
C GLU A 185 8.44 -2.11 -3.77
N SER A 186 8.51 -1.95 -5.08
CA SER A 186 7.79 -2.78 -6.05
C SER A 186 8.69 -3.26 -7.19
N GLN A 187 8.83 -4.57 -7.35
CA GLN A 187 9.67 -5.11 -8.42
C GLN A 187 8.90 -5.20 -9.74
N ARG A 188 7.73 -5.86 -9.75
CA ARG A 188 6.91 -6.00 -10.96
C ARG A 188 5.42 -5.85 -10.69
N GLY A 189 4.71 -5.02 -11.46
CA GLY A 189 3.26 -4.96 -11.29
C GLY A 189 2.59 -3.65 -11.63
N THR A 190 1.33 -3.55 -11.21
CA THR A 190 0.56 -2.30 -11.27
C THR A 190 0.32 -1.81 -9.85
N LEU A 191 0.76 -0.59 -9.55
CA LEU A 191 0.37 0.09 -8.31
C LEU A 191 -0.58 1.23 -8.65
N THR A 192 -1.77 1.22 -8.05
CA THR A 192 -2.73 2.31 -8.17
C THR A 192 -2.98 2.92 -6.82
N TRP A 193 -2.77 4.22 -6.72
CA TRP A 193 -2.97 5.00 -5.52
C TRP A 193 -3.97 6.13 -5.78
N LEU A 194 -5.06 6.11 -5.02
CA LEU A 194 -6.06 7.17 -5.00
C LEU A 194 -6.13 7.74 -3.59
N ASN A 195 -5.60 8.96 -3.43
CA ASN A 195 -5.58 9.67 -2.16
C ASN A 195 -6.49 10.91 -2.19
N LYS A 196 -7.41 10.97 -1.23
CA LYS A 196 -8.18 12.18 -0.90
C LYS A 196 -7.86 12.73 0.49
N GLY A 197 -7.02 12.03 1.28
CA GLY A 197 -6.64 12.43 2.63
C GLY A 197 -5.17 12.86 2.71
N VAL A 198 -4.52 12.51 3.81
CA VAL A 198 -3.08 12.78 4.01
C VAL A 198 -2.31 11.50 3.74
N GLN A 199 -1.36 11.58 2.82
CA GLN A 199 -0.45 10.49 2.54
C GLN A 199 0.98 11.02 2.55
N SER A 200 1.94 10.22 2.97
CA SER A 200 3.36 10.55 2.77
C SER A 200 4.09 9.29 2.35
N ILE A 201 5.05 9.44 1.44
CA ILE A 201 6.00 8.38 1.10
C ILE A 201 7.39 8.94 1.32
N ARG A 202 8.20 8.26 2.12
CA ARG A 202 9.60 8.67 2.27
C ARG A 202 10.44 8.14 1.11
N ASP A 203 10.40 6.84 0.85
CA ASP A 203 11.26 6.21 -0.16
C ASP A 203 10.41 5.34 -1.11
N LEU A 204 10.56 5.52 -2.44
CA LEU A 204 9.81 4.80 -3.47
C LEU A 204 10.72 4.17 -4.54
N GLU A 205 10.81 2.84 -4.55
CA GLU A 205 11.50 2.09 -5.60
C GLU A 205 10.51 1.29 -6.45
N SER A 206 10.57 1.43 -7.78
CA SER A 206 9.72 0.69 -8.72
C SER A 206 10.48 0.22 -9.96
N GLN A 207 10.74 -1.08 -10.09
CA GLN A 207 11.61 -1.55 -11.18
C GLN A 207 10.89 -1.70 -12.53
N ARG A 208 9.81 -2.49 -12.60
CA ARG A 208 9.07 -2.79 -13.86
C ARG A 208 7.57 -2.78 -13.65
N GLY A 209 6.90 -1.69 -13.99
CA GLY A 209 5.47 -1.61 -13.76
C GLY A 209 4.87 -0.27 -14.10
N THR A 210 3.56 -0.19 -13.91
CA THR A 210 2.80 1.04 -14.03
C THR A 210 2.46 1.52 -12.64
N LEU A 211 2.92 2.73 -12.29
CA LEU A 211 2.44 3.42 -11.09
C LEU A 211 1.49 4.54 -11.51
N THR A 212 0.27 4.49 -10.97
CA THR A 212 -0.70 5.56 -11.15
C THR A 212 -0.99 6.21 -9.80
N TRP A 213 -0.78 7.52 -9.73
CA TRP A 213 -0.97 8.34 -8.55
C TRP A 213 -2.01 9.41 -8.83
N LEU A 214 -3.11 9.38 -8.09
CA LEU A 214 -4.13 10.41 -8.10
C LEU A 214 -4.26 11.01 -6.70
N ASN A 215 -3.76 12.23 -6.54
CA ASN A 215 -3.75 12.93 -5.26
C ASN A 215 -4.61 14.20 -5.31
N LYS A 216 -5.59 14.27 -4.41
CA LYS A 216 -6.39 15.48 -4.13
C LYS A 216 -6.12 16.08 -2.75
N GLY A 217 -5.16 15.53 -1.99
CA GLY A 217 -4.76 15.97 -0.66
C GLY A 217 -3.29 16.38 -0.59
N VAL A 218 -2.66 16.11 0.56
CA VAL A 218 -1.24 16.42 0.81
C VAL A 218 -0.39 15.18 0.64
N GLN A 219 0.71 15.30 -0.10
CA GLN A 219 1.64 14.19 -0.32
C GLN A 219 3.10 14.61 -0.46
N PRO A 220 3.96 14.53 0.56
CA PRO A 220 5.39 14.61 0.35
C PRO A 220 5.94 13.27 -0.17
N ILE A 221 6.89 13.35 -1.11
CA ILE A 221 7.62 12.21 -1.66
C ILE A 221 9.10 12.53 -1.74
N ARG A 222 9.93 11.55 -1.41
CA ARG A 222 11.36 11.60 -1.68
C ARG A 222 11.77 10.31 -2.39
N ASP A 223 12.85 10.39 -3.14
CA ASP A 223 13.56 9.27 -3.74
C ASP A 223 12.64 8.35 -4.56
N VAL A 224 12.54 8.64 -5.87
CA VAL A 224 11.73 7.85 -6.80
C VAL A 224 12.63 7.26 -7.87
N GLU A 225 12.65 5.94 -7.98
CA GLU A 225 13.44 5.23 -8.98
C GLU A 225 12.59 4.36 -9.92
N ARG A 226 12.80 4.55 -11.24
CA ARG A 226 12.37 3.68 -12.37
C ARG A 226 10.86 3.50 -12.63
N GLY A 227 10.50 3.20 -13.89
CA GLY A 227 9.16 2.76 -14.31
C GLY A 227 8.31 3.77 -15.11
N THR A 228 7.13 3.32 -15.54
CA THR A 228 6.11 4.18 -16.16
C THR A 228 5.26 4.78 -15.05
N LEU A 229 5.33 6.10 -14.88
CA LEU A 229 4.64 6.80 -13.79
C LEU A 229 3.66 7.81 -14.37
N THR A 230 2.42 7.76 -13.90
CA THR A 230 1.41 8.79 -14.17
C THR A 230 1.00 9.45 -12.87
N TRP A 231 1.18 10.77 -12.82
CA TRP A 231 0.91 11.61 -11.67
C TRP A 231 -0.15 12.64 -12.02
N LEU A 232 -1.30 12.54 -11.36
CA LEU A 232 -2.39 13.49 -11.49
C LEU A 232 -2.67 14.14 -10.13
N LYS A 233 -2.50 15.46 -10.08
CA LYS A 233 -2.53 16.21 -8.83
C LYS A 233 -3.47 17.41 -8.85
N LYS A 234 -4.23 17.52 -7.75
CA LYS A 234 -5.03 18.70 -7.37
C LYS A 234 -4.86 18.97 -5.86
N GLY A 235 -3.67 19.43 -5.43
CA GLY A 235 -3.31 19.58 -4.00
C GLY A 235 -1.88 20.11 -3.76
N VAL A 236 -1.22 19.70 -2.67
CA VAL A 236 0.16 20.09 -2.33
C VAL A 236 1.07 18.86 -2.32
N GLN A 237 2.20 18.93 -3.03
CA GLN A 237 3.11 17.78 -3.18
C GLN A 237 4.55 18.26 -3.41
N PRO A 238 5.39 18.33 -2.38
CA PRO A 238 6.83 18.46 -2.56
C PRO A 238 7.45 17.15 -3.04
N ILE A 239 8.35 17.23 -4.02
CA ILE A 239 9.15 16.11 -4.52
C ILE A 239 10.62 16.47 -4.41
N ARG A 240 11.42 15.51 -3.95
CA ARG A 240 12.89 15.62 -3.91
C ARG A 240 13.49 14.35 -4.50
N ASN A 241 14.59 14.48 -5.23
CA ASN A 241 15.40 13.37 -5.77
C ASN A 241 14.57 12.45 -6.67
N LEU A 242 14.34 12.90 -7.90
CA LEU A 242 13.63 12.12 -8.91
C LEU A 242 14.61 11.59 -9.95
N GLU A 243 14.96 10.30 -9.83
CA GLU A 243 15.87 9.62 -10.75
C GLU A 243 15.09 8.65 -11.65
N SER A 244 15.19 8.84 -12.97
CA SER A 244 14.47 7.98 -13.93
C SER A 244 15.37 7.51 -15.04
N GLN A 245 15.84 6.25 -14.94
CA GLN A 245 16.73 5.68 -15.94
C GLN A 245 16.05 5.44 -17.29
N ARG A 246 14.81 4.91 -17.31
CA ARG A 246 14.01 4.65 -18.52
C ARG A 246 12.50 4.67 -18.23
N GLY A 247 11.71 5.39 -19.03
CA GLY A 247 10.24 5.28 -18.95
C GLY A 247 9.47 6.47 -19.52
N THR A 248 8.14 6.39 -19.42
CA THR A 248 7.25 7.51 -19.68
C THR A 248 6.77 8.09 -18.36
N LEU A 249 7.01 9.38 -18.12
CA LEU A 249 6.49 10.09 -16.96
C LEU A 249 5.51 11.16 -17.41
N THR A 250 4.29 11.10 -16.91
CA THR A 250 3.29 12.14 -17.15
C THR A 250 2.93 12.81 -15.83
N TRP A 251 3.06 14.13 -15.81
CA TRP A 251 2.81 14.96 -14.64
C TRP A 251 1.78 16.03 -14.96
N LEU A 252 0.69 16.04 -14.20
CA LEU A 252 -0.33 17.08 -14.27
C LEU A 252 -0.50 17.72 -12.89
N ASN A 253 0.00 18.95 -12.74
CA ASN A 253 -0.10 19.74 -11.52
C ASN A 253 -1.13 20.88 -11.68
N LYS A 254 -2.14 20.87 -10.82
CA LYS A 254 -3.08 21.99 -10.62
C LYS A 254 -2.98 22.64 -9.23
N GLY A 255 -1.86 22.45 -8.52
CA GLY A 255 -1.63 22.98 -7.17
C GLY A 255 -0.16 23.38 -6.94
N VAL A 256 0.36 23.22 -5.72
CA VAL A 256 1.72 23.69 -5.36
C VAL A 256 2.71 22.52 -5.29
N GLN A 257 3.72 22.52 -6.17
CA GLN A 257 4.66 21.40 -6.36
C GLN A 257 6.12 21.86 -6.49
N PRO A 258 6.85 22.04 -5.38
CA PRO A 258 8.29 22.18 -5.45
C PRO A 258 8.94 20.86 -5.91
N ILE A 259 9.87 20.95 -6.86
CA ILE A 259 10.68 19.83 -7.36
C ILE A 259 12.15 20.21 -7.24
N ARG A 260 12.96 19.28 -6.75
CA ARG A 260 14.40 19.44 -6.60
C ARG A 260 15.12 18.16 -7.00
N ASP A 261 16.29 18.31 -7.64
CA ASP A 261 17.25 17.26 -8.00
C ASP A 261 16.62 16.19 -8.91
N ARG A 262 16.75 16.38 -10.23
CA ARG A 262 16.05 15.55 -11.21
C ARG A 262 16.94 15.15 -12.39
N GLU A 263 17.10 13.84 -12.55
CA GLU A 263 17.92 13.23 -13.60
C GLU A 263 17.16 12.15 -14.40
N PRO A 264 16.26 12.52 -15.33
CA PRO A 264 15.76 11.61 -16.35
C PRO A 264 16.84 11.26 -17.39
N GLN A 265 17.27 10.01 -17.41
CA GLN A 265 18.27 9.55 -18.38
C GLN A 265 17.64 9.27 -19.76
N ARG A 266 16.52 8.54 -19.85
CA ARG A 266 15.88 8.24 -21.15
C ARG A 266 14.35 8.16 -21.09
N GLY A 267 13.65 8.80 -22.03
CA GLY A 267 12.23 8.53 -22.28
C GLY A 267 11.35 9.74 -22.61
N THR A 268 10.04 9.60 -22.41
CA THR A 268 9.07 10.67 -22.70
C THR A 268 8.60 11.29 -21.40
N LEU A 269 8.77 12.61 -21.26
CA LEU A 269 8.33 13.35 -20.10
C LEU A 269 7.32 14.40 -20.54
N THR A 270 6.12 14.33 -20.00
CA THR A 270 5.08 15.33 -20.24
C THR A 270 4.75 16.04 -18.94
N TRP A 271 4.86 17.36 -18.97
CA TRP A 271 4.60 18.24 -17.85
C TRP A 271 3.52 19.24 -18.21
N LEU A 272 2.48 19.25 -17.39
CA LEU A 272 1.40 20.21 -17.51
C LEU A 272 1.19 20.89 -16.16
N ASN A 273 1.66 22.13 -16.05
CA ASN A 273 1.52 22.95 -14.86
C ASN A 273 0.46 24.04 -15.06
N LYS A 274 -0.52 24.09 -14.17
CA LYS A 274 -1.49 25.19 -14.02
C LYS A 274 -1.43 25.82 -12.62
N GLY A 275 -0.41 25.49 -11.82
CA GLY A 275 -0.23 25.98 -10.45
C GLY A 275 1.17 26.54 -10.23
N VAL A 276 1.70 26.40 -9.03
CA VAL A 276 3.04 26.90 -8.65
C VAL A 276 4.01 25.72 -8.59
N GLN A 277 5.07 25.76 -9.39
CA GLN A 277 6.02 24.65 -9.53
C GLN A 277 7.47 25.14 -9.65
N PRO A 278 8.15 25.47 -8.55
CA PRO A 278 9.58 25.70 -8.58
C PRO A 278 10.34 24.42 -8.96
N ILE A 279 11.31 24.54 -9.86
CA ILE A 279 12.20 23.45 -10.27
C ILE A 279 13.64 23.89 -10.06
N ARG A 280 14.44 23.01 -9.48
CA ARG A 280 15.89 23.17 -9.35
C ARG A 280 16.57 21.89 -9.84
N ASP A 281 17.69 22.05 -10.53
CA ASP A 281 18.61 20.97 -10.91
C ASP A 281 17.90 19.94 -11.80
N LEU A 282 17.61 20.33 -13.04
CA LEU A 282 16.92 19.50 -14.02
C LEU A 282 17.85 19.12 -15.16
N GLU A 283 18.27 17.86 -15.18
CA GLU A 283 19.14 17.31 -16.22
C GLU A 283 18.45 16.19 -17.01
N SER A 284 18.40 16.32 -18.33
CA SER A 284 17.80 15.30 -19.19
C SER A 284 18.74 14.84 -20.30
N GLN A 285 19.08 13.55 -20.31
CA GLN A 285 20.05 13.04 -21.28
C GLN A 285 19.42 12.75 -22.65
N ARG A 286 18.33 11.96 -22.74
CA ARG A 286 17.71 11.64 -24.05
C ARG A 286 16.18 11.51 -24.03
N GLY A 287 15.49 12.11 -25.00
CA GLY A 287 14.10 11.77 -25.33
C GLY A 287 13.18 12.96 -25.63
N THR A 288 11.87 12.76 -25.47
CA THR A 288 10.87 13.80 -25.77
C THR A 288 10.43 14.46 -24.48
N LEU A 289 10.66 15.76 -24.38
CA LEU A 289 10.26 16.59 -23.27
C LEU A 289 9.16 17.54 -23.75
N THR A 290 7.98 17.44 -23.17
CA THR A 290 6.89 18.39 -23.40
C THR A 290 6.60 19.13 -22.13
N TRP A 291 6.74 20.45 -22.18
CA TRP A 291 6.46 21.36 -21.07
C TRP A 291 5.37 22.34 -21.48
N LEU A 292 4.30 22.33 -20.70
CA LEU A 292 3.22 23.29 -20.82
C LEU A 292 2.96 23.95 -19.47
N ASN A 293 3.35 25.21 -19.35
CA ASN A 293 3.15 26.02 -18.15
C ASN A 293 2.10 27.13 -18.40
N LYS A 294 1.11 27.21 -17.51
CA LYS A 294 0.17 28.33 -17.40
C LYS A 294 0.17 28.96 -16.01
N GLY A 295 1.11 28.58 -15.15
CA GLY A 295 1.23 29.07 -13.78
C GLY A 295 2.61 29.68 -13.52
N VAL A 296 3.09 29.59 -12.28
CA VAL A 296 4.40 30.14 -11.87
C VAL A 296 5.41 29.00 -11.77
N GLN A 297 6.52 29.09 -12.52
CA GLN A 297 7.50 28.02 -12.63
C GLN A 297 8.93 28.58 -12.72
N PRO A 298 9.55 29.02 -11.63
CA PRO A 298 10.97 29.34 -11.66
C PRO A 298 11.78 28.07 -11.91
N ILE A 299 12.74 28.15 -12.84
CA ILE A 299 13.68 27.07 -13.17
C ILE A 299 15.09 27.57 -12.92
N ARG A 300 15.87 26.74 -12.23
CA ARG A 300 17.29 26.95 -12.02
C ARG A 300 18.01 25.68 -12.45
N ASP A 301 19.10 25.85 -13.20
CA ASP A 301 20.00 24.79 -13.63
C ASP A 301 19.28 23.76 -14.52
N LEU A 302 19.15 24.08 -15.82
CA LEU A 302 18.49 23.24 -16.82
C LEU A 302 19.47 22.75 -17.89
N ALA A 303 19.70 21.45 -17.94
CA ALA A 303 20.54 20.81 -18.96
C ALA A 303 19.76 19.79 -19.79
N SER A 304 19.92 19.80 -21.12
CA SER A 304 19.33 18.80 -22.03
C SER A 304 20.28 18.40 -23.16
N GLN A 305 20.54 17.11 -23.33
CA GLN A 305 21.60 16.67 -24.28
C GLN A 305 21.10 16.23 -25.67
N ARG A 306 20.01 15.46 -25.79
CA ARG A 306 19.47 15.01 -27.11
C ARG A 306 17.96 14.77 -27.11
N GLY A 307 17.27 15.24 -28.14
CA GLY A 307 15.87 14.85 -28.42
C GLY A 307 14.96 16.01 -28.81
N THR A 308 13.66 15.85 -28.57
CA THR A 308 12.67 16.89 -28.91
C THR A 308 12.24 17.61 -27.65
N LEU A 309 12.48 18.91 -27.57
CA LEU A 309 11.98 19.77 -26.50
C LEU A 309 10.86 20.64 -27.06
N THR A 310 9.65 20.44 -26.55
CA THR A 310 8.52 21.34 -26.78
C THR A 310 8.27 22.13 -25.50
N TRP A 311 8.46 23.44 -25.58
CA TRP A 311 8.27 24.36 -24.47
C TRP A 311 7.19 25.38 -24.81
N LEU A 312 6.12 25.38 -24.02
CA LEU A 312 5.03 26.34 -24.13
C LEU A 312 4.75 26.97 -22.77
N ASN A 313 5.14 28.23 -22.61
CA ASN A 313 4.90 29.00 -21.40
C ASN A 313 3.93 30.16 -21.67
N LYS A 314 2.88 30.24 -20.86
CA LYS A 314 1.95 31.39 -20.81
C LYS A 314 1.85 32.01 -19.41
N GLY A 315 2.72 31.60 -18.47
CA GLY A 315 2.78 32.12 -17.12
C GLY A 315 4.18 32.67 -16.77
N VAL A 316 4.47 32.88 -15.49
CA VAL A 316 5.76 33.46 -15.06
C VAL A 316 6.82 32.36 -14.97
N GLN A 317 7.95 32.53 -15.66
CA GLN A 317 8.97 31.48 -15.76
C GLN A 317 10.39 32.06 -15.91
N PRO A 318 11.01 32.55 -14.83
CA PRO A 318 12.43 32.88 -14.87
C PRO A 318 13.24 31.59 -15.04
N ILE A 319 14.23 31.63 -15.94
CA ILE A 319 15.18 30.54 -16.17
C ILE A 319 16.57 31.09 -15.87
N ARG A 320 17.33 30.35 -15.07
CA ARG A 320 18.75 30.59 -14.84
C ARG A 320 19.51 29.33 -15.26
N ASP A 321 20.58 29.54 -16.01
CA ASP A 321 21.52 28.52 -16.48
C ASP A 321 20.84 27.45 -17.37
N LEU A 322 21.00 27.62 -18.69
CA LEU A 322 20.39 26.76 -19.71
C LEU A 322 21.47 26.20 -20.64
N GLU A 323 21.58 24.87 -20.64
CA GLU A 323 22.45 24.14 -21.56
C GLU A 323 21.62 23.17 -22.42
N SER A 324 21.68 23.31 -23.74
CA SER A 324 20.99 22.41 -24.66
C SER A 324 21.87 21.98 -25.82
N GLN A 325 21.91 20.68 -26.11
CA GLN A 325 22.62 20.12 -27.25
C GLN A 325 21.68 19.32 -28.17
N ARG A 326 22.05 19.26 -29.46
CA ARG A 326 21.46 18.49 -30.58
C ARG A 326 20.01 18.00 -30.38
N GLY A 327 19.07 18.71 -30.98
CA GLY A 327 17.67 18.32 -30.95
C GLY A 327 16.76 19.34 -31.62
N THR A 328 15.48 19.00 -31.73
CA THR A 328 14.47 19.95 -32.19
C THR A 328 13.93 20.71 -30.99
N LEU A 329 14.11 22.03 -30.99
CA LEU A 329 13.57 22.93 -29.97
C LEU A 329 12.37 23.69 -30.55
N THR A 330 11.22 23.56 -29.91
CA THR A 330 10.09 24.46 -30.11
C THR A 330 9.91 25.27 -28.84
N TRP A 331 10.14 26.57 -28.89
CA TRP A 331 10.03 27.46 -27.75
C TRP A 331 8.98 28.54 -28.00
N LEU A 332 7.96 28.59 -27.15
CA LEU A 332 6.98 29.67 -27.15
C LEU A 332 6.80 30.19 -25.72
N ASN A 333 7.28 31.39 -25.46
CA ASN A 333 7.07 32.09 -24.21
C ASN A 333 6.20 33.34 -24.45
N LYS A 334 5.04 33.40 -23.80
CA LYS A 334 4.13 34.55 -23.82
C LYS A 334 3.88 35.14 -22.43
N GLY A 335 4.60 34.68 -21.41
CA GLY A 335 4.58 35.28 -20.08
C GLY A 335 5.74 36.24 -19.88
N VAL A 336 5.60 37.17 -18.93
CA VAL A 336 6.67 38.10 -18.51
C VAL A 336 7.63 37.39 -17.56
#